data_AF-L9X9T4-F1
#
_entry.id   AF-L9X9T4-F1
#
_cell.length_a   1.000
_cell.length_b   1.000
_cell.length_c   1.000
_cell.angle_alpha   90.00
_cell.angle_beta   90.00
_cell.angle_gamma   90.00
#
_symmetry.space_group_name_H-M   'P 1'
#
loop_
_entity.id
_entity.type
_entity.pdbx_description
1 polymer ?
#
loop_
_entity_poly.entity_id
_entity_poly.type
_entity_poly.pdbx_seq_one_letter_code
_entity_poly.pdbx_strand_id
1 'polypeptide(L)'
;MTDSSGAADGWFADADLDLDDPESAATAVRSGSANAPADWPTIALESGVVDDEAAYYDALKAATTAATRVAVTEREAADDRQLVHAVRAMDDCTRTANELAERLAEWGGTVDADAATGVEYARDLATRKEPPAGQERLASLAERVADLADEADDLREYVERRTPTVAPNLAALAGPVLAARLLSLAGGLESLAKKPSGTVQVLGAEDALFAHLRGHAPSPKHGIIFTHDAVRGTHPDERGSAARALAGKLAIAARVDHYSGEPKPELEAELEERIETIQARTDGDADPDGDDDGDGGEADA
;
A
#
# COMPACT_ATOMS: atom_id res chain seq x y z
N MET A 1 16.92 -8.46 56.54
CA MET A 1 17.39 -9.75 56.01
C MET A 1 16.12 -10.51 55.64
N THR A 2 15.65 -10.47 54.41
CA THR A 2 16.34 -10.80 53.14
C THR A 2 15.94 -9.86 51.99
N ASP A 3 16.95 -9.48 51.22
CA ASP A 3 17.01 -8.99 49.83
C ASP A 3 16.16 -7.79 49.39
N SER A 4 16.81 -6.64 49.55
CA SER A 4 16.85 -5.62 48.50
C SER A 4 17.47 -6.22 47.23
N SER A 5 16.66 -6.41 46.18
CA SER A 5 17.12 -6.60 44.80
C SER A 5 16.44 -5.59 43.87
N GLY A 6 16.29 -4.34 44.33
CA GLY A 6 15.76 -3.23 43.52
C GLY A 6 16.73 -2.70 42.46
N ALA A 7 17.77 -3.46 42.12
CA ALA A 7 18.82 -3.10 41.17
C ALA A 7 18.51 -3.50 39.71
N ALA A 8 17.28 -3.97 39.40
CA ALA A 8 17.06 -4.81 38.23
C ALA A 8 16.27 -4.21 37.03
N ASP A 9 15.79 -2.96 37.08
CA ASP A 9 14.72 -2.55 36.15
C ASP A 9 15.04 -1.32 35.25
N GLY A 10 16.23 -0.72 35.36
CA GLY A 10 16.64 0.39 34.48
C GLY A 10 17.10 -0.11 33.11
N TRP A 11 17.01 0.73 32.06
CA TRP A 11 17.54 0.40 30.72
C TRP A 11 19.05 0.11 30.70
N PHE A 12 19.76 0.47 31.77
CA PHE A 12 21.20 0.29 31.98
C PHE A 12 21.53 -0.85 32.97
N ALA A 13 20.52 -1.59 33.46
CA ALA A 13 20.67 -2.58 34.53
C ALA A 13 20.99 -4.00 34.03
N ASP A 14 21.13 -4.19 32.72
CA ASP A 14 21.50 -5.48 32.14
C ASP A 14 23.01 -5.73 32.36
N ALA A 15 23.35 -6.89 32.91
CA ALA A 15 24.71 -7.23 33.35
C ALA A 15 25.69 -7.41 32.18
N ASP A 16 25.17 -7.65 30.98
CA ASP A 16 25.94 -7.77 29.74
C ASP A 16 25.95 -6.46 28.91
N LEU A 17 25.43 -5.36 29.47
CA LEU A 17 25.30 -4.09 28.78
C LEU A 17 26.62 -3.32 28.78
N ASP A 18 27.13 -3.05 27.58
CA ASP A 18 28.25 -2.14 27.37
C ASP A 18 27.68 -0.75 27.01
N LEU A 19 27.84 0.22 27.91
CA LEU A 19 27.36 1.59 27.70
C LEU A 19 28.18 2.35 26.65
N ASP A 20 29.41 1.90 26.38
CA ASP A 20 30.25 2.45 25.32
C ASP A 20 29.91 1.83 23.95
N ASP A 21 29.08 0.78 23.92
CA ASP A 21 28.46 0.21 22.72
C ASP A 21 26.97 0.62 22.60
N PRO A 22 26.65 1.61 21.75
CA PRO A 22 25.28 2.06 21.55
C PRO A 22 24.32 0.97 21.05
N GLU A 23 24.80 -0.10 20.41
CA GLU A 23 23.94 -1.18 19.90
C GLU A 23 23.46 -2.12 21.01
N SER A 24 24.34 -2.49 21.94
CA SER A 24 23.98 -3.24 23.15
C SER A 24 22.95 -2.46 23.99
N ALA A 25 23.24 -1.18 24.25
CA ALA A 25 22.36 -0.29 24.99
C ALA A 25 21.00 -0.02 24.29
N ALA A 26 20.99 0.01 22.96
CA ALA A 26 19.76 0.17 22.18
C ALA A 26 18.76 -0.98 22.38
N THR A 27 19.27 -2.20 22.52
CA THR A 27 18.43 -3.39 22.76
C THR A 27 17.69 -3.25 24.09
N ALA A 28 18.40 -2.90 25.16
CA ALA A 28 17.79 -2.72 26.48
C ALA A 28 16.74 -1.59 26.49
N VAL A 29 16.95 -0.50 25.75
CA VAL A 29 15.94 0.55 25.58
C VAL A 29 14.69 0.06 24.84
N ARG A 30 14.83 -0.87 23.89
CA ARG A 30 13.72 -1.37 23.05
C ARG A 30 12.90 -2.47 23.70
N SER A 31 13.56 -3.44 24.34
CA SER A 31 12.92 -4.64 24.92
C SER A 31 12.75 -4.57 26.43
N GLY A 32 13.50 -3.70 27.10
CA GLY A 32 13.40 -3.49 28.55
C GLY A 32 12.07 -2.86 28.94
N SER A 33 11.60 -3.18 30.13
CA SER A 33 10.42 -2.55 30.71
C SER A 33 10.59 -2.43 32.23
N ALA A 34 10.00 -1.40 32.81
CA ALA A 34 9.94 -1.21 34.25
C ALA A 34 8.48 -1.14 34.69
N ASN A 35 8.17 -1.78 35.82
CA ASN A 35 6.80 -1.83 36.34
C ASN A 35 6.33 -0.49 36.94
N ALA A 36 7.27 0.42 37.24
CA ALA A 36 6.99 1.77 37.72
C ALA A 36 8.12 2.73 37.31
N PRO A 37 7.83 4.04 37.15
CA PRO A 37 8.87 5.05 37.05
C PRO A 37 9.73 5.10 38.32
N ALA A 38 11.03 5.30 38.17
CA ALA A 38 11.96 5.51 39.28
C ALA A 38 12.94 6.64 38.97
N ASP A 39 13.73 7.04 39.96
CA ASP A 39 14.82 8.00 39.80
C ASP A 39 16.04 7.32 39.16
N TRP A 40 15.89 7.01 37.87
CA TRP A 40 16.86 6.27 37.07
C TRP A 40 18.27 6.88 37.05
N PRO A 41 18.47 8.21 36.95
CA PRO A 41 19.80 8.81 37.06
C PRO A 41 20.47 8.51 38.41
N THR A 42 19.76 8.71 39.52
CA THR A 42 20.28 8.44 40.86
C THR A 42 20.62 6.96 41.03
N ILE A 43 19.76 6.06 40.57
CA ILE A 43 19.99 4.61 40.63
C ILE A 43 21.21 4.20 39.77
N ALA A 44 21.40 4.81 38.60
CA ALA A 44 22.57 4.55 37.75
C ALA A 44 23.89 4.99 38.41
N LEU A 45 23.86 6.11 39.14
CA LEU A 45 25.02 6.59 39.91
C LEU A 45 25.33 5.70 41.11
N GLU A 46 24.31 5.35 41.89
CA GLU A 46 24.47 4.50 43.08
C GLU A 46 24.92 3.08 42.73
N SER A 47 24.55 2.58 41.54
CA SER A 47 25.01 1.29 41.02
C SER A 47 26.43 1.33 40.42
N GLY A 48 27.02 2.52 40.26
CA GLY A 48 28.36 2.71 39.69
C GLY A 48 28.44 2.45 38.19
N VAL A 49 27.29 2.47 37.51
CA VAL A 49 27.18 2.25 36.06
C VAL A 49 27.64 3.48 35.27
N VAL A 50 27.51 4.67 35.87
CA VAL A 50 27.96 5.95 35.31
C VAL A 50 28.62 6.81 36.39
N ASP A 51 29.54 7.68 36.00
CA ASP A 51 30.34 8.49 36.93
C ASP A 51 29.60 9.71 37.48
N ASP A 52 28.75 10.33 36.65
CA ASP A 52 27.96 11.50 37.00
C ASP A 52 26.63 11.56 36.20
N GLU A 53 25.76 12.48 36.61
CA GLU A 53 24.43 12.64 36.00
C GLU A 53 24.53 13.05 34.51
N ALA A 54 25.59 13.77 34.11
CA ALA A 54 25.78 14.14 32.71
C ALA A 54 26.13 12.91 31.86
N ALA A 55 27.02 12.04 32.36
CA ALA A 55 27.37 10.77 31.73
C ALA A 55 26.14 9.87 31.56
N TYR A 56 25.23 9.83 32.54
CA TYR A 56 23.94 9.14 32.42
C TYR A 56 23.13 9.64 31.22
N TYR A 57 22.93 10.96 31.11
CA TYR A 57 22.11 11.52 30.03
C TYR A 57 22.77 11.40 28.66
N ASP A 58 24.09 11.49 28.57
CA ASP A 58 24.83 11.27 27.33
C ASP A 58 24.69 9.81 26.87
N ALA A 59 24.84 8.85 27.78
CA ALA A 59 24.64 7.42 27.50
C ALA A 59 23.18 7.13 27.08
N LEU A 60 22.20 7.67 27.82
CA LEU A 60 20.77 7.54 27.47
C LEU A 60 20.48 8.10 26.08
N LYS A 61 21.04 9.27 25.75
CA LYS A 61 20.88 9.89 24.44
C LYS A 61 21.50 9.03 23.33
N ALA A 62 22.69 8.47 23.54
CA ALA A 62 23.35 7.59 22.59
C ALA A 62 22.52 6.32 22.34
N ALA A 63 22.11 5.65 23.42
CA ALA A 63 21.30 4.43 23.39
C ALA A 63 19.94 4.64 22.71
N THR A 64 19.21 5.70 23.08
CA THR A 64 17.91 6.03 22.46
C THR A 64 18.05 6.42 20.98
N THR A 65 19.12 7.10 20.60
CA THR A 65 19.40 7.43 19.19
C THR A 65 19.70 6.16 18.39
N ALA A 66 20.52 5.25 18.93
CA ALA A 66 20.83 3.97 18.29
C ALA A 66 19.58 3.09 18.18
N ALA A 67 18.78 2.96 19.26
CA ALA A 67 17.50 2.27 19.26
C ALA A 67 16.54 2.82 18.20
N THR A 68 16.46 4.15 18.08
CA THR A 68 15.63 4.80 17.07
C THR A 68 16.10 4.48 15.66
N ARG A 69 17.41 4.52 15.40
CA ARG A 69 17.98 4.16 14.09
C ARG A 69 17.65 2.72 13.71
N VAL A 70 17.85 1.78 14.63
CA VAL A 70 17.53 0.36 14.42
C VAL A 70 16.03 0.19 14.15
N ALA A 71 15.16 0.78 14.98
CA ALA A 71 13.71 0.68 14.80
C ALA A 71 13.24 1.28 13.46
N VAL A 72 13.83 2.39 13.01
CA VAL A 72 13.54 2.98 11.70
C VAL A 72 14.02 2.08 10.57
N THR A 73 15.24 1.54 10.65
CA THR A 73 15.78 0.65 9.62
C THR A 73 14.96 -0.64 9.50
N GLU A 74 14.62 -1.28 10.63
CA GLU A 74 13.75 -2.47 10.65
C GLU A 74 12.38 -2.16 10.04
N ARG A 75 11.80 -1.00 10.38
CA ARG A 75 10.50 -0.60 9.83
C ARG A 75 10.57 -0.35 8.32
N GLU A 76 11.56 0.38 7.83
CA GLU A 76 11.69 0.64 6.38
C GLU A 76 12.03 -0.63 5.59
N ALA A 77 12.75 -1.58 6.19
CA ALA A 77 13.06 -2.86 5.58
C ALA A 77 11.89 -3.87 5.63
N ALA A 78 10.80 -3.56 6.34
CA ALA A 78 9.66 -4.47 6.47
C ALA A 78 9.04 -4.81 5.10
N ASP A 79 8.59 -6.05 4.96
CA ASP A 79 8.10 -6.56 3.67
C ASP A 79 6.89 -5.79 3.14
N ASP A 80 6.00 -5.31 4.01
CA ASP A 80 4.86 -4.47 3.62
C ASP A 80 5.31 -3.09 3.12
N ARG A 81 6.38 -2.53 3.68
CA ARG A 81 7.00 -1.29 3.18
C ARG A 81 7.61 -1.48 1.80
N GLN A 82 8.32 -2.58 1.58
CA GLN A 82 8.88 -2.91 0.27
C GLN A 82 7.77 -3.10 -0.78
N LEU A 83 6.65 -3.72 -0.42
CA LEU A 83 5.46 -3.80 -1.27
C LEU A 83 4.88 -2.41 -1.61
N VAL A 84 4.80 -1.51 -0.63
CA VAL A 84 4.33 -0.13 -0.86
C VAL A 84 5.24 0.61 -1.83
N HIS A 85 6.56 0.42 -1.75
CA HIS A 85 7.49 1.01 -2.71
C HIS A 85 7.32 0.41 -4.11
N ALA A 86 7.22 -0.92 -4.22
CA ALA A 86 7.06 -1.61 -5.50
C ALA A 86 5.78 -1.19 -6.24
N VAL A 87 4.64 -1.13 -5.55
CA VAL A 87 3.36 -0.76 -6.20
C VAL A 87 3.33 0.70 -6.66
N ARG A 88 4.00 1.61 -5.94
CA ARG A 88 4.13 3.01 -6.35
C ARG A 88 5.05 3.16 -7.55
N ALA A 89 6.19 2.46 -7.54
CA ALA A 89 7.10 2.43 -8.68
C ALA A 89 6.42 1.86 -9.93
N MET A 90 5.66 0.77 -9.78
CA MET A 90 4.86 0.17 -10.85
C MET A 90 3.89 1.18 -11.47
N ASP A 91 3.17 1.95 -10.63
CA ASP A 91 2.25 2.99 -11.07
C ASP A 91 2.95 4.15 -11.80
N ASP A 92 4.08 4.60 -11.26
CA ASP A 92 4.86 5.68 -11.88
C ASP A 92 5.49 5.25 -13.21
N CYS A 93 6.02 4.02 -13.31
CA CYS A 93 6.52 3.46 -14.57
C CYS A 93 5.38 3.34 -15.60
N THR A 94 4.23 2.78 -15.22
CA THR A 94 3.06 2.66 -16.10
C THR A 94 2.61 4.03 -16.63
N ARG A 95 2.46 5.01 -15.73
CA ARG A 95 2.02 6.36 -16.09
C ARG A 95 3.02 7.04 -17.01
N THR A 96 4.30 7.01 -16.66
CA THR A 96 5.37 7.64 -17.45
C THR A 96 5.50 6.99 -18.83
N ALA A 97 5.42 5.66 -18.91
CA ALA A 97 5.43 4.93 -20.17
C ALA A 97 4.27 5.38 -21.08
N ASN A 98 3.05 5.47 -20.54
CA ASN A 98 1.88 5.90 -21.31
C ASN A 98 1.99 7.37 -21.78
N GLU A 99 2.37 8.29 -20.89
CA GLU A 99 2.55 9.70 -21.24
C GLU A 99 3.60 9.89 -22.35
N LEU A 100 4.72 9.16 -22.28
CA LEU A 100 5.77 9.20 -23.30
C LEU A 100 5.36 8.46 -24.58
N ALA A 101 4.58 7.38 -24.49
CA ALA A 101 4.06 6.66 -25.64
C ALA A 101 3.12 7.53 -26.48
N GLU A 102 2.30 8.37 -25.85
CA GLU A 102 1.49 9.36 -26.57
C GLU A 102 2.37 10.34 -27.36
N ARG A 103 3.44 10.86 -26.74
CA ARG A 103 4.40 11.76 -27.43
C ARG A 103 5.17 11.05 -28.55
N LEU A 104 5.54 9.80 -28.33
CA LEU A 104 6.19 8.98 -29.33
C LEU A 104 5.27 8.75 -30.52
N ALA A 105 3.99 8.44 -30.29
CA ALA A 105 3.01 8.24 -31.36
C ALA A 105 2.76 9.54 -32.16
N GLU A 106 2.64 10.69 -31.50
CA GLU A 106 2.52 12.00 -32.16
C GLU A 106 3.73 12.30 -33.06
N TRP A 107 4.95 12.08 -32.57
CA TRP A 107 6.17 12.31 -33.35
C TRP A 107 6.31 11.26 -34.47
N GLY A 108 6.13 9.98 -34.15
CA GLY A 108 6.17 8.86 -35.09
C GLY A 108 5.25 9.08 -36.28
N GLY A 109 4.02 9.54 -36.06
CA GLY A 109 3.05 9.80 -37.13
C GLY A 109 3.48 10.85 -38.17
N THR A 110 4.53 11.64 -37.91
CA THR A 110 5.08 12.61 -38.88
C THR A 110 6.15 12.04 -39.80
N VAL A 111 6.79 10.93 -39.41
CA VAL A 111 8.03 10.43 -40.03
C VAL A 111 8.03 8.92 -40.28
N ASP A 112 7.10 8.19 -39.67
CA ASP A 112 6.95 6.75 -39.76
C ASP A 112 5.56 6.42 -40.35
N ALA A 113 5.54 5.73 -41.49
CA ALA A 113 4.29 5.35 -42.16
C ALA A 113 3.53 4.27 -41.39
N ASP A 114 4.23 3.50 -40.55
CA ASP A 114 3.68 2.40 -39.74
C ASP A 114 3.52 2.85 -38.28
N ALA A 115 3.36 4.16 -38.04
CA ALA A 115 3.13 4.69 -36.70
C ALA A 115 1.80 4.18 -36.12
N ALA A 116 1.85 3.74 -34.87
CA ALA A 116 0.69 3.30 -34.09
C ALA A 116 0.62 4.08 -32.76
N THR A 117 -0.36 3.74 -31.92
CA THR A 117 -0.57 4.40 -30.62
C THR A 117 -0.13 3.52 -29.45
N GLY A 118 0.20 4.15 -28.33
CA GLY A 118 0.46 3.47 -27.07
C GLY A 118 1.81 2.74 -27.03
N VAL A 119 2.00 1.98 -25.94
CA VAL A 119 3.25 1.27 -25.63
C VAL A 119 3.60 0.21 -26.68
N GLU A 120 2.62 -0.40 -27.32
CA GLU A 120 2.85 -1.41 -28.36
C GLU A 120 3.60 -0.82 -29.57
N TYR A 121 3.32 0.44 -29.94
CA TYR A 121 4.11 1.13 -30.96
C TYR A 121 5.57 1.31 -30.52
N ALA A 122 5.79 1.65 -29.26
CA ALA A 122 7.14 1.81 -28.71
C ALA A 122 7.92 0.48 -28.73
N ARG A 123 7.30 -0.61 -28.28
CA ARG A 123 7.89 -1.97 -28.30
C ARG A 123 8.22 -2.43 -29.72
N ASP A 124 7.31 -2.22 -30.66
CA ASP A 124 7.55 -2.52 -32.07
C ASP A 124 8.74 -1.71 -32.60
N LEU A 125 8.68 -0.38 -32.50
CA LEU A 125 9.74 0.51 -33.00
C LEU A 125 11.11 0.24 -32.35
N ALA A 126 11.16 -0.10 -31.06
CA ALA A 126 12.38 -0.47 -30.35
C ALA A 126 13.02 -1.77 -30.86
N THR A 127 12.23 -2.69 -31.42
CA THR A 127 12.72 -3.98 -31.93
C THR A 127 12.97 -4.00 -33.44
N ARG A 128 12.59 -2.93 -34.17
CA ARG A 128 12.85 -2.80 -35.61
C ARG A 128 14.36 -2.75 -35.88
N LYS A 129 14.81 -3.52 -36.89
CA LYS A 129 16.22 -3.55 -37.31
C LYS A 129 16.72 -2.22 -37.86
N GLU A 130 15.84 -1.49 -38.53
CA GLU A 130 16.13 -0.19 -39.11
C GLU A 130 15.00 0.77 -38.70
N PRO A 131 15.29 1.80 -37.89
CA PRO A 131 14.30 2.83 -37.61
C PRO A 131 14.06 3.69 -38.86
N PRO A 132 12.99 4.51 -38.88
CA PRO A 132 12.78 5.46 -39.97
C PRO A 132 14.03 6.31 -40.23
N ALA A 133 14.33 6.57 -41.50
CA ALA A 133 15.61 7.14 -41.91
C ALA A 133 15.90 8.48 -41.19
N GLY A 134 17.04 8.56 -40.49
CA GLY A 134 17.46 9.74 -39.73
C GLY A 134 16.66 10.01 -38.45
N GLN A 135 15.92 9.01 -37.94
CA GLN A 135 15.11 9.11 -36.73
C GLN A 135 15.70 8.34 -35.55
N GLU A 136 17.02 8.42 -35.34
CA GLU A 136 17.69 7.73 -34.23
C GLU A 136 17.18 8.21 -32.86
N ARG A 137 16.76 9.49 -32.77
CA ARG A 137 16.19 10.06 -31.55
C ARG A 137 14.79 9.53 -31.25
N LEU A 138 13.98 9.27 -32.28
CA LEU A 138 12.65 8.66 -32.15
C LEU A 138 12.80 7.22 -31.66
N ALA A 139 13.68 6.44 -32.29
CA ALA A 139 13.98 5.06 -31.88
C ALA A 139 14.47 5.00 -30.42
N SER A 140 15.38 5.91 -30.04
CA SER A 140 15.87 5.97 -28.65
C SER A 140 14.79 6.38 -27.64
N LEU A 141 13.78 7.17 -28.03
CA LEU A 141 12.62 7.42 -27.18
C LEU A 141 11.76 6.16 -27.05
N ALA A 142 11.53 5.44 -28.16
CA ALA A 142 10.78 4.19 -28.17
C ALA A 142 11.39 3.13 -27.24
N GLU A 143 12.72 2.94 -27.28
CA GLU A 143 13.44 2.06 -26.36
C GLU A 143 13.15 2.41 -24.89
N ARG A 144 13.26 3.68 -24.50
CA ARG A 144 12.98 4.09 -23.10
C ARG A 144 11.53 3.87 -22.68
N VAL A 145 10.58 4.05 -23.61
CA VAL A 145 9.16 3.79 -23.34
C VAL A 145 8.91 2.30 -23.17
N ALA A 146 9.50 1.47 -24.02
CA ALA A 146 9.44 0.02 -23.90
C ALA A 146 10.07 -0.45 -22.58
N ASP A 147 11.28 0.01 -22.24
CA ASP A 147 11.96 -0.32 -20.99
C ASP A 147 11.12 0.04 -19.75
N LEU A 148 10.47 1.22 -19.75
CA LEU A 148 9.59 1.63 -18.64
C LEU A 148 8.33 0.76 -18.54
N ALA A 149 7.76 0.34 -19.68
CA ALA A 149 6.61 -0.53 -19.68
C ALA A 149 6.97 -1.94 -19.21
N ASP A 150 8.11 -2.46 -19.63
CA ASP A 150 8.61 -3.77 -19.24
C ASP A 150 8.98 -3.78 -17.74
N GLU A 151 9.60 -2.72 -17.21
CA GLU A 151 9.82 -2.55 -15.76
C GLU A 151 8.49 -2.51 -14.98
N ALA A 152 7.44 -1.88 -15.53
CA ALA A 152 6.12 -1.89 -14.90
C ALA A 152 5.52 -3.31 -14.84
N ASP A 153 5.71 -4.11 -15.89
CA ASP A 153 5.27 -5.51 -15.95
C ASP A 153 6.06 -6.39 -14.95
N ASP A 154 7.39 -6.19 -14.86
CA ASP A 154 8.25 -6.89 -13.89
C ASP A 154 7.87 -6.55 -12.44
N LEU A 155 7.62 -5.26 -12.14
CA LEU A 155 7.17 -4.81 -10.83
C LEU A 155 5.78 -5.36 -10.48
N ARG A 156 4.88 -5.47 -11.46
CA ARG A 156 3.58 -6.14 -11.27
C ARG A 156 3.77 -7.59 -10.86
N GLU A 157 4.59 -8.35 -11.59
CA GLU A 157 4.85 -9.76 -11.27
C GLU A 157 5.45 -9.89 -9.85
N TYR A 158 6.38 -8.99 -9.49
CA TYR A 158 6.93 -8.92 -8.15
C TYR A 158 5.84 -8.69 -7.09
N VAL A 159 4.94 -7.72 -7.29
CA VAL A 159 3.82 -7.43 -6.39
C VAL A 159 2.88 -8.63 -6.28
N GLU A 160 2.57 -9.29 -7.40
CA GLU A 160 1.70 -10.47 -7.45
C GLU A 160 2.27 -11.65 -6.66
N ARG A 161 3.57 -11.88 -6.77
CA ARG A 161 4.28 -12.94 -6.02
C ARG A 161 4.43 -12.59 -4.54
N ARG A 162 4.73 -11.33 -4.21
CA ARG A 162 5.13 -10.92 -2.84
C ARG A 162 3.92 -10.66 -1.96
N THR A 163 2.83 -10.10 -2.47
CA THR A 163 1.66 -9.73 -1.64
C THR A 163 1.06 -10.90 -0.86
N PRO A 164 0.84 -12.10 -1.44
CA PRO A 164 0.32 -13.25 -0.68
C PRO A 164 1.22 -13.70 0.48
N THR A 165 2.52 -13.42 0.42
CA THR A 165 3.46 -13.74 1.51
C THR A 165 3.40 -12.75 2.67
N VAL A 166 2.91 -11.53 2.41
CA VAL A 166 2.86 -10.43 3.41
C VAL A 166 1.46 -10.28 3.98
N ALA A 167 0.44 -10.42 3.13
CA ALA A 167 -0.96 -10.21 3.47
C ALA A 167 -1.84 -11.26 2.76
N PRO A 168 -1.76 -12.53 3.18
CA PRO A 168 -2.44 -13.64 2.51
C PRO A 168 -3.96 -13.46 2.44
N ASN A 169 -4.59 -12.92 3.50
CA ASN A 169 -6.03 -12.74 3.53
C ASN A 169 -6.48 -11.58 2.65
N LEU A 170 -5.76 -10.45 2.67
CA LEU A 170 -6.04 -9.34 1.75
C LEU A 170 -5.84 -9.75 0.30
N ALA A 171 -4.78 -10.51 -0.02
CA ALA A 171 -4.51 -11.00 -1.36
C ALA A 171 -5.62 -11.94 -1.86
N ALA A 172 -6.14 -12.82 -1.00
CA ALA A 172 -7.27 -13.68 -1.34
C ALA A 172 -8.54 -12.87 -1.65
N LEU A 173 -8.86 -11.87 -0.82
CA LEU A 173 -10.11 -11.11 -0.96
C LEU A 173 -10.11 -10.03 -2.05
N ALA A 174 -8.96 -9.44 -2.37
CA ALA A 174 -8.87 -8.30 -3.29
C ALA A 174 -8.02 -8.59 -4.54
N GLY A 175 -7.31 -9.71 -4.57
CA GLY A 175 -6.19 -9.92 -5.47
C GLY A 175 -4.93 -9.18 -5.01
N PRO A 176 -3.72 -9.65 -5.40
CA PRO A 176 -2.45 -9.08 -4.94
C PRO A 176 -2.28 -7.59 -5.22
N VAL A 177 -2.61 -7.14 -6.44
CA VAL A 177 -2.37 -5.75 -6.86
C VAL A 177 -3.25 -4.76 -6.09
N LEU A 178 -4.55 -5.04 -5.96
CA LEU A 178 -5.46 -4.17 -5.20
C LEU A 178 -5.12 -4.20 -3.70
N ALA A 179 -4.75 -5.35 -3.14
CA ALA A 179 -4.26 -5.45 -1.77
C ALA A 179 -3.02 -4.57 -1.55
N ALA A 180 -2.00 -4.65 -2.42
CA ALA A 180 -0.82 -3.80 -2.34
C ALA A 180 -1.15 -2.30 -2.45
N ARG A 181 -2.10 -1.92 -3.33
CA ARG A 181 -2.57 -0.53 -3.43
C ARG A 181 -3.27 -0.05 -2.16
N LEU A 182 -4.09 -0.90 -1.52
CA LEU A 182 -4.71 -0.58 -0.23
C LEU A 182 -3.66 -0.37 0.87
N LEU A 183 -2.62 -1.21 0.92
CA LEU A 183 -1.49 -1.02 1.83
C LEU A 183 -0.79 0.32 1.56
N SER A 184 -0.56 0.66 0.29
CA SER A 184 0.08 1.92 -0.13
C SER A 184 -0.73 3.15 0.28
N LEU A 185 -2.04 3.13 0.07
CA LEU A 185 -2.96 4.21 0.48
C LEU A 185 -3.08 4.32 2.00
N ALA A 186 -3.01 3.20 2.72
CA ALA A 186 -3.08 3.20 4.17
C ALA A 186 -1.76 3.57 4.86
N GLY A 187 -0.63 3.40 4.17
CA GLY A 187 0.71 3.62 4.71
C GLY A 187 1.33 2.38 5.38
N GLY A 188 0.91 1.18 5.00
CA GLY A 188 1.38 -0.11 5.52
C GLY A 188 0.26 -0.97 6.11
N LEU A 189 0.60 -2.22 6.44
CA LEU A 189 -0.35 -3.23 6.91
C LEU A 189 -0.92 -2.89 8.29
N GLU A 190 -0.06 -2.49 9.22
CA GLU A 190 -0.45 -2.03 10.56
C GLU A 190 -1.45 -0.86 10.48
N SER A 191 -1.15 0.12 9.64
CA SER A 191 -1.99 1.30 9.44
C SER A 191 -3.35 0.93 8.85
N LEU A 192 -3.39 -0.04 7.92
CA LEU A 192 -4.63 -0.55 7.36
C LEU A 192 -5.46 -1.32 8.40
N ALA A 193 -4.83 -2.17 9.22
CA ALA A 193 -5.50 -2.95 10.27
C ALA A 193 -6.22 -2.07 11.32
N LYS A 194 -5.68 -0.87 11.57
CA LYS A 194 -6.25 0.13 12.49
C LYS A 194 -7.42 0.93 11.88
N LYS A 195 -7.61 0.91 10.54
CA LYS A 195 -8.69 1.68 9.90
C LYS A 195 -10.05 1.00 10.12
N PRO A 196 -11.13 1.79 10.30
CA PRO A 196 -12.48 1.25 10.28
C PRO A 196 -12.90 0.91 8.84
N SER A 197 -13.87 0.01 8.69
CA SER A 197 -14.38 -0.43 7.38
C SER A 197 -14.85 0.73 6.51
N GLY A 198 -15.53 1.73 7.08
CA GLY A 198 -15.98 2.91 6.34
C GLY A 198 -14.83 3.74 5.74
N THR A 199 -13.65 3.77 6.39
CA THR A 199 -12.46 4.40 5.80
C THR A 199 -11.90 3.53 4.68
N VAL A 200 -11.77 2.21 4.90
CA VAL A 200 -11.30 1.27 3.87
C VAL A 200 -12.17 1.35 2.61
N GLN A 201 -13.49 1.52 2.78
CA GLN A 201 -14.45 1.64 1.68
C GLN A 201 -14.12 2.79 0.72
N VAL A 202 -13.58 3.90 1.23
CA VAL A 202 -13.39 5.15 0.48
C VAL A 202 -11.91 5.54 0.30
N LEU A 203 -10.97 4.65 0.62
CA LEU A 203 -9.54 4.87 0.35
C LEU A 203 -9.32 5.11 -1.15
N GLY A 204 -8.58 6.15 -1.52
CA GLY A 204 -8.38 6.56 -2.91
C GLY A 204 -9.48 7.47 -3.48
N ALA A 205 -10.48 7.86 -2.67
CA ALA A 205 -11.51 8.85 -3.02
C ALA A 205 -11.49 10.05 -2.06
N GLU A 206 -10.32 10.41 -1.55
CA GLU A 206 -10.12 11.46 -0.55
C GLU A 206 -10.67 12.80 -1.03
N ASP A 207 -10.43 13.19 -2.29
CA ASP A 207 -10.91 14.46 -2.84
C ASP A 207 -12.45 14.56 -2.81
N ALA A 208 -13.13 13.51 -3.26
CA ALA A 208 -14.59 13.43 -3.25
C ALA A 208 -15.14 13.39 -1.81
N LEU A 209 -14.48 12.64 -0.92
CA LEU A 209 -14.84 12.57 0.49
C LEU A 209 -14.69 13.95 1.16
N PHE A 210 -13.58 14.65 0.92
CA PHE A 210 -13.36 15.98 1.48
C PHE A 210 -14.33 17.02 0.89
N ALA A 211 -14.67 16.94 -0.40
CA ALA A 211 -15.72 17.77 -0.98
C ALA A 211 -17.08 17.53 -0.29
N HIS A 212 -17.43 16.27 -0.01
CA HIS A 212 -18.63 15.91 0.73
C HIS A 212 -18.63 16.44 2.17
N LEU A 213 -17.54 16.26 2.90
CA LEU A 213 -17.40 16.75 4.28
C LEU A 213 -17.51 18.28 4.37
N ARG A 214 -17.16 18.99 3.30
CA ARG A 214 -17.36 20.44 3.18
C ARG A 214 -18.77 20.83 2.70
N GLY A 215 -19.65 19.87 2.41
CA GLY A 215 -21.02 20.11 1.92
C GLY A 215 -21.14 20.47 0.44
N HIS A 216 -20.09 20.23 -0.37
CA HIS A 216 -20.06 20.63 -1.79
C HIS A 216 -20.43 19.49 -2.75
N ALA A 217 -20.54 18.25 -2.25
CA ALA A 217 -20.84 17.08 -3.06
C ALA A 217 -21.52 15.96 -2.23
N PRO A 218 -22.19 14.98 -2.87
CA PRO A 218 -22.57 13.73 -2.23
C PRO A 218 -21.36 12.92 -1.76
N SER A 219 -21.55 12.04 -0.76
CA SER A 219 -20.48 11.16 -0.27
C SER A 219 -20.10 10.11 -1.33
N PRO A 220 -18.80 9.82 -1.54
CA PRO A 220 -18.41 8.74 -2.44
C PRO A 220 -18.89 7.39 -1.91
N LYS A 221 -19.46 6.56 -2.80
CA LYS A 221 -19.91 5.21 -2.44
C LYS A 221 -18.74 4.23 -2.23
N HIS A 222 -17.61 4.47 -2.89
CA HIS A 222 -16.43 3.61 -2.89
C HIS A 222 -15.21 4.41 -3.36
N GLY A 223 -14.02 4.00 -2.92
CA GLY A 223 -12.74 4.43 -3.44
C GLY A 223 -12.15 3.41 -4.41
N ILE A 224 -10.88 3.09 -4.24
CA ILE A 224 -10.13 2.20 -5.13
C ILE A 224 -10.72 0.78 -5.23
N ILE A 225 -11.45 0.34 -4.19
CA ILE A 225 -12.14 -0.95 -4.16
C ILE A 225 -13.24 -1.08 -5.22
N PHE A 226 -13.60 0.01 -5.90
CA PHE A 226 -14.45 -0.03 -7.09
C PHE A 226 -13.87 -0.90 -8.21
N THR A 227 -12.54 -1.03 -8.28
CA THR A 227 -11.86 -1.85 -9.29
C THR A 227 -12.10 -3.34 -9.11
N HIS A 228 -12.56 -3.77 -7.94
CA HIS A 228 -12.87 -5.17 -7.64
C HIS A 228 -14.18 -5.61 -8.32
N ASP A 229 -14.21 -6.82 -8.88
CA ASP A 229 -15.37 -7.33 -9.64
C ASP A 229 -16.65 -7.42 -8.79
N ALA A 230 -16.53 -7.80 -7.52
CA ALA A 230 -17.65 -7.79 -6.57
C ALA A 230 -18.37 -6.42 -6.48
N VAL A 231 -17.67 -5.30 -6.74
CA VAL A 231 -18.26 -3.96 -6.74
C VAL A 231 -18.58 -3.53 -8.16
N ARG A 232 -17.63 -3.61 -9.11
CA ARG A 232 -17.81 -3.15 -10.50
C ARG A 232 -18.92 -3.91 -11.22
N GLY A 233 -18.97 -5.23 -11.02
CA GLY A 233 -19.93 -6.15 -11.63
C GLY A 233 -21.32 -6.11 -10.98
N THR A 234 -21.49 -5.41 -9.85
CA THR A 234 -22.79 -5.26 -9.19
C THR A 234 -23.58 -4.10 -9.79
N HIS A 235 -24.92 -4.25 -9.85
CA HIS A 235 -25.86 -3.23 -10.32
C HIS A 235 -25.60 -1.86 -9.66
N PRO A 236 -25.63 -0.72 -10.39
CA PRO A 236 -25.25 0.60 -9.88
C PRO A 236 -25.89 1.02 -8.54
N ASP A 237 -27.14 0.61 -8.31
CA ASP A 237 -27.87 0.92 -7.08
C ASP A 237 -27.35 0.13 -5.87
N GLU A 238 -26.88 -1.10 -6.10
CA GLU A 238 -26.36 -1.99 -5.07
C GLU A 238 -24.84 -1.92 -4.89
N ARG A 239 -24.11 -1.17 -5.74
CA ARG A 239 -22.65 -0.98 -5.59
C ARG A 239 -22.23 -0.47 -4.22
N GLY A 240 -23.05 0.38 -3.61
CA GLY A 240 -22.79 0.87 -2.25
C GLY A 240 -22.91 -0.23 -1.18
N SER A 241 -23.85 -1.16 -1.37
CA SER A 241 -24.01 -2.34 -0.53
C SER A 241 -22.81 -3.28 -0.69
N ALA A 242 -22.41 -3.56 -1.94
CA ALA A 242 -21.29 -4.43 -2.27
C ALA A 242 -19.95 -3.86 -1.75
N ALA A 243 -19.68 -2.58 -1.99
CA ALA A 243 -18.48 -1.92 -1.49
C ALA A 243 -18.37 -1.96 0.04
N ARG A 244 -19.49 -1.81 0.75
CA ARG A 244 -19.52 -1.92 2.22
C ARG A 244 -19.23 -3.35 2.69
N ALA A 245 -19.78 -4.36 2.01
CA ALA A 245 -19.51 -5.76 2.32
C ALA A 245 -18.02 -6.09 2.12
N LEU A 246 -17.47 -5.74 0.96
CA LEU A 246 -16.05 -5.93 0.63
C LEU A 246 -15.14 -5.21 1.62
N ALA A 247 -15.37 -3.92 1.87
CA ALA A 247 -14.57 -3.14 2.83
C ALA A 247 -14.63 -3.71 4.26
N GLY A 248 -15.76 -4.28 4.65
CA GLY A 248 -15.93 -4.96 5.93
C GLY A 248 -14.98 -6.16 6.07
N LYS A 249 -14.96 -7.02 5.05
CA LYS A 249 -14.09 -8.20 5.02
C LYS A 249 -12.62 -7.84 4.87
N LEU A 250 -12.27 -6.85 4.04
CA LEU A 250 -10.90 -6.34 3.92
C LEU A 250 -10.38 -5.78 5.24
N ALA A 251 -11.20 -5.06 6.01
CA ALA A 251 -10.79 -4.56 7.32
C ALA A 251 -10.54 -5.68 8.35
N ILE A 252 -11.27 -6.80 8.25
CA ILE A 252 -11.03 -7.99 9.09
C ILE A 252 -9.76 -8.69 8.63
N ALA A 253 -9.62 -8.94 7.32
CA ALA A 253 -8.43 -9.55 6.71
C ALA A 253 -7.15 -8.80 7.08
N ALA A 254 -7.12 -7.47 6.96
CA ALA A 254 -5.97 -6.67 7.35
C ALA A 254 -5.56 -6.87 8.82
N ARG A 255 -6.53 -7.04 9.73
CA ARG A 255 -6.23 -7.33 11.15
C ARG A 255 -5.70 -8.73 11.35
N VAL A 256 -6.27 -9.71 10.65
CA VAL A 256 -5.80 -11.10 10.71
C VAL A 256 -4.37 -11.19 10.17
N ASP A 257 -4.11 -10.58 9.01
CA ASP A 257 -2.78 -10.51 8.39
C ASP A 257 -1.77 -9.84 9.33
N HIS A 258 -2.14 -8.72 9.97
CA HIS A 258 -1.23 -8.00 10.86
C HIS A 258 -0.93 -8.73 12.19
N TYR A 259 -1.96 -9.29 12.85
CA TYR A 259 -1.83 -9.83 14.21
C TYR A 259 -1.58 -11.33 14.27
N SER A 260 -1.90 -12.09 13.21
CA SER A 260 -1.69 -13.54 13.16
C SER A 260 -0.89 -14.01 11.95
N GLY A 261 -1.07 -13.38 10.79
CA GLY A 261 -0.49 -13.83 9.52
C GLY A 261 -1.07 -15.15 8.97
N GLU A 262 -2.02 -15.77 9.68
CA GLU A 262 -2.61 -17.05 9.26
C GLU A 262 -3.69 -16.84 8.19
N PRO A 263 -3.71 -17.65 7.11
CA PRO A 263 -4.79 -17.64 6.14
C PRO A 263 -6.14 -18.05 6.78
N LYS A 264 -7.21 -17.34 6.43
CA LYS A 264 -8.59 -17.59 6.85
C LYS A 264 -9.53 -17.64 5.64
N PRO A 265 -9.64 -18.81 4.99
CA PRO A 265 -10.48 -19.01 3.81
C PRO A 265 -11.96 -18.69 4.07
N GLU A 266 -12.41 -18.74 5.32
CA GLU A 266 -13.80 -18.42 5.70
C GLU A 266 -14.19 -16.99 5.33
N LEU A 267 -13.24 -16.05 5.32
CA LEU A 267 -13.52 -14.65 4.97
C LEU A 267 -13.95 -14.50 3.50
N GLU A 268 -13.39 -15.31 2.62
CA GLU A 268 -13.68 -15.32 1.18
C GLU A 268 -15.07 -15.90 0.94
N ALA A 269 -15.37 -17.05 1.53
CA ALA A 269 -16.70 -17.68 1.44
C ALA A 269 -17.82 -16.76 1.98
N GLU A 270 -17.58 -16.13 3.13
CA GLU A 270 -18.54 -15.18 3.72
C GLU A 270 -18.71 -13.90 2.88
N LEU A 271 -17.68 -13.49 2.12
CA LEU A 271 -17.79 -12.37 1.18
C LEU A 271 -18.61 -12.77 -0.05
N GLU A 272 -18.30 -13.93 -0.64
CA GLU A 272 -18.98 -14.45 -1.83
C GLU A 272 -20.48 -14.58 -1.61
N GLU A 273 -20.90 -15.28 -0.55
CA GLU A 273 -22.32 -15.42 -0.16
C GLU A 273 -23.00 -14.05 -0.01
N ARG A 274 -22.29 -13.09 0.58
CA ARG A 274 -22.83 -11.74 0.80
C ARG A 274 -23.00 -10.97 -0.50
N ILE A 275 -22.07 -11.11 -1.45
CA ILE A 275 -22.12 -10.43 -2.74
C ILE A 275 -23.21 -11.03 -3.61
N GLU A 276 -23.34 -12.35 -3.66
CA GLU A 276 -24.44 -13.04 -4.36
C GLU A 276 -25.80 -12.56 -3.84
N THR A 277 -25.97 -12.49 -2.52
CA THR A 277 -27.19 -11.98 -1.89
C THR A 277 -27.50 -10.53 -2.29
N ILE A 278 -26.49 -9.71 -2.53
CA ILE A 278 -26.66 -8.31 -2.94
C ILE A 278 -27.05 -8.23 -4.41
N GLN A 279 -26.40 -9.01 -5.28
CA GLN A 279 -26.65 -9.03 -6.72
C GLN A 279 -28.07 -9.56 -7.04
N ALA A 280 -28.53 -10.59 -6.32
CA ALA A 280 -29.86 -11.16 -6.49
C ALA A 280 -31.03 -10.20 -6.20
N ARG A 281 -30.78 -9.05 -5.53
CA ARG A 281 -31.84 -8.07 -5.22
C ARG A 281 -32.38 -7.37 -6.46
N THR A 282 -31.51 -7.14 -7.44
CA THR A 282 -31.85 -6.41 -8.67
C THR A 282 -32.26 -7.34 -9.79
N ASP A 283 -31.91 -8.63 -9.71
CA ASP A 283 -32.32 -9.64 -10.69
C ASP A 283 -33.83 -9.93 -10.64
N GLY A 284 -34.50 -9.61 -9.52
CA GLY A 284 -35.96 -9.70 -9.38
C GLY A 284 -36.75 -8.51 -9.94
N ASP A 285 -36.07 -7.40 -10.26
CA ASP A 285 -36.66 -6.15 -10.77
C ASP A 285 -36.39 -5.92 -12.28
N ALA A 286 -35.82 -6.91 -12.97
CA ALA A 286 -35.68 -6.89 -14.43
C ALA A 286 -37.06 -7.07 -15.10
N ASP A 287 -37.78 -5.96 -15.27
CA ASP A 287 -38.96 -5.87 -16.11
C ASP A 287 -38.58 -6.22 -17.57
N PRO A 288 -39.23 -7.18 -18.26
CA PRO A 288 -38.87 -7.56 -19.63
C PRO A 288 -39.22 -6.50 -20.69
N ASP A 289 -39.98 -5.47 -20.31
CA ASP A 289 -40.58 -4.50 -21.24
C ASP A 289 -40.09 -3.08 -20.93
N GLY A 290 -38.84 -2.79 -21.29
CA GLY A 290 -38.30 -1.43 -21.39
C GLY A 290 -37.92 -1.15 -22.83
N ASP A 291 -38.92 -0.72 -23.61
CA ASP A 291 -38.81 -0.42 -25.04
C ASP A 291 -37.59 0.44 -25.39
N ASP A 292 -36.88 -0.04 -26.41
CA ASP A 292 -35.89 0.64 -27.22
C ASP A 292 -36.58 1.77 -28.02
N ASP A 293 -36.73 2.94 -27.41
CA ASP A 293 -37.00 4.17 -28.17
C ASP A 293 -35.67 4.73 -28.69
N GLY A 294 -35.28 4.22 -29.85
CA GLY A 294 -34.34 4.87 -30.73
C GLY A 294 -34.91 6.17 -31.29
N ASP A 295 -34.18 7.26 -31.12
CA ASP A 295 -34.23 8.46 -31.97
C ASP A 295 -32.79 9.02 -31.97
N GLY A 296 -32.02 8.93 -33.05
CA GLY A 296 -32.36 9.56 -34.32
C GLY A 296 -31.74 10.95 -34.30
N GLY A 297 -30.55 11.08 -34.89
CA GLY A 297 -29.79 12.32 -34.81
C GLY A 297 -30.45 13.49 -35.53
N GLU A 298 -30.08 14.70 -35.11
CA GLU A 298 -30.17 15.86 -35.99
C GLU A 298 -28.95 16.77 -35.74
N ALA A 299 -28.22 16.97 -36.83
CA ALA A 299 -27.15 17.96 -36.94
C ALA A 299 -27.76 19.36 -36.95
N ASP A 300 -27.08 20.33 -36.33
CA ASP A 300 -27.01 21.67 -36.92
C ASP A 300 -25.91 22.55 -36.30
N ALA A 301 -25.22 23.25 -37.22
CA ALA A 301 -24.37 24.44 -37.10
C ALA A 301 -23.03 24.37 -36.33
#